data_AF-A0A7X8Z303-F1
#
_entry.id   AF-A0A7X8Z303-F1
#
_cell.length_a   1.000
_cell.length_b   1.000
_cell.length_c   1.000
_cell.angle_alpha   90.00
_cell.angle_beta   90.00
_cell.angle_gamma   90.00
#
_symmetry.space_group_name_H-M   'P 1'
#
loop_
_entity.id
_entity.type
_entity.pdbx_description
1 polymer ?
#
loop_
_entity_poly.entity_id
_entity_poly.type
_entity_poly.pdbx_seq_one_letter_code
_entity_poly.pdbx_strand_id
1 'polypeptide(L)'
;MAKADHVSGPLYACGSALAGIMDVAGLWGCGVAHIGLYLDPLADPGAFLASVVRQGPILLLAQWAIPPAETTMWFQFKEMHFWGHVHWLAAMAFIAVLSVLLRPFLRVDRIARFWALGMLLSLLPICATAATDRLLLFVGLGAMGLLARFLVFAHRIGKDRPGHGAWPRAILLSTIVLIGLHLVLAPVALFVRSAMPFGPKGYLDHYLVTVPDEASIVEQDLVVINAPSTFGTLYTPVIRDLADWPIPRHLRVLAPGCPGLTVYRLDESTLVVRPDQGFGHLILDALFRNKAHPMKVGQQVELTGMTVEIMAMTADDRPAEASFRFAVPLEHGSLRWLQWKDGGFVPFELPSIGNAVELRIGRTALF
;
A
#
# COMPACT_ATOMS: atom_id res chain seq x y z
N MET A 1 8.20 -61.64 13.27
CA MET A 1 7.86 -60.82 14.46
C MET A 1 9.02 -59.88 14.72
N ALA A 2 9.03 -58.70 14.09
CA ALA A 2 9.89 -57.55 14.41
C ALA A 2 9.34 -56.33 13.67
N LYS A 3 9.36 -55.19 14.36
CA LYS A 3 8.56 -53.97 14.17
C LYS A 3 8.86 -53.20 12.88
N ALA A 4 7.80 -52.55 12.39
CA ALA A 4 7.84 -51.48 11.40
C ALA A 4 8.29 -50.17 12.08
N ASP A 5 9.33 -49.53 11.54
CA ASP A 5 9.68 -48.16 11.87
C ASP A 5 8.86 -47.20 11.01
N HIS A 6 8.02 -46.43 11.69
CA HIS A 6 7.25 -45.32 11.14
C HIS A 6 8.19 -44.17 10.77
N VAL A 7 8.37 -43.92 9.47
CA VAL A 7 8.92 -42.66 8.97
C VAL A 7 7.83 -41.60 9.08
N SER A 8 8.00 -40.70 10.06
CA SER A 8 7.24 -39.47 10.24
C SER A 8 7.38 -38.56 9.01
N GLY A 9 6.24 -37.97 8.60
CA GLY A 9 6.05 -37.39 7.27
C GLY A 9 6.68 -36.00 7.02
N PRO A 10 6.69 -35.57 5.74
CA PRO A 10 7.34 -34.34 5.24
C PRO A 10 6.62 -33.02 5.58
N LEU A 11 5.62 -33.03 6.47
CA LEU A 11 4.85 -31.82 6.83
C LEU A 11 5.58 -30.89 7.81
N TYR A 12 6.58 -31.39 8.56
CA TYR A 12 7.38 -30.59 9.49
C TYR A 12 8.46 -29.73 8.80
N ALA A 13 8.80 -30.01 7.53
CA ALA A 13 9.89 -29.35 6.82
C ALA A 13 9.52 -27.98 6.22
N CYS A 14 8.24 -27.71 5.94
CA CYS A 14 7.82 -26.43 5.33
C CYS A 14 7.62 -25.32 6.38
N GLY A 15 7.11 -25.63 7.57
CA GLY A 15 6.94 -24.65 8.65
C GLY A 15 8.27 -24.21 9.27
N SER A 16 9.22 -25.14 9.39
CA SER A 16 10.58 -24.87 9.88
C SER A 16 11.44 -24.09 8.88
N ALA A 17 11.19 -24.24 7.58
CA ALA A 17 11.89 -23.45 6.56
C ALA A 17 11.44 -21.97 6.53
N LEU A 18 10.14 -21.69 6.69
CA LEU A 18 9.63 -20.31 6.77
C LEU A 18 10.02 -19.63 8.08
N ALA A 19 9.85 -20.31 9.22
CA ALA A 19 10.33 -19.81 10.51
C ALA A 19 11.86 -19.61 10.50
N GLY A 20 12.61 -20.56 9.91
CA GLY A 20 14.07 -20.48 9.79
C GLY A 20 14.57 -19.35 8.89
N ILE A 21 13.89 -19.05 7.77
CA ILE A 21 14.26 -17.90 6.91
C ILE A 21 13.96 -16.58 7.62
N MET A 22 12.87 -16.49 8.38
CA MET A 22 12.49 -15.27 9.11
C MET A 22 13.36 -15.05 10.36
N ASP A 23 13.68 -16.12 11.11
CA ASP A 23 14.59 -16.07 12.25
C ASP A 23 16.02 -15.73 11.82
N VAL A 24 16.53 -16.33 10.74
CA VAL A 24 17.89 -16.06 10.24
C VAL A 24 18.01 -14.64 9.70
N ALA A 25 16.99 -14.13 9.00
CA ALA A 25 16.95 -12.76 8.51
C ALA A 25 16.92 -11.73 9.67
N GLY A 26 16.13 -12.00 10.72
CA GLY A 26 16.08 -11.20 11.94
C GLY A 26 17.39 -11.21 12.74
N LEU A 27 18.02 -12.38 12.89
CA LEU A 27 19.30 -12.56 13.59
C LEU A 27 20.48 -11.88 12.88
N TRP A 28 20.41 -11.68 11.57
CA TRP A 28 21.47 -11.04 10.77
C TRP A 28 21.23 -9.53 10.55
N GLY A 29 20.20 -8.95 11.18
CA GLY A 29 19.81 -7.56 10.95
C GLY A 29 19.36 -7.29 9.50
N CYS A 30 19.10 -8.35 8.73
CA CYS A 30 18.65 -8.31 7.35
C CYS A 30 17.12 -8.35 7.35
N GLY A 31 16.52 -7.26 7.83
CA GLY A 31 15.08 -7.07 7.89
C GLY A 31 14.76 -5.59 7.86
N VAL A 32 13.53 -5.27 7.47
CA VAL A 32 13.06 -3.89 7.55
C VAL A 32 12.76 -3.57 9.02
N ALA A 33 13.67 -2.85 9.67
CA ALA A 33 13.47 -2.38 11.04
C ALA A 33 12.80 -0.99 11.05
N HIS A 34 11.91 -0.75 12.02
CA HIS A 34 11.30 0.56 12.29
C HIS A 34 10.34 1.12 11.21
N ILE A 35 9.99 0.35 10.18
CA ILE A 35 8.96 0.72 9.19
C ILE A 35 7.60 0.16 9.60
N GLY A 36 6.58 1.01 9.63
CA GLY A 36 5.21 0.63 10.04
C GLY A 36 4.37 0.00 8.94
N LEU A 37 4.89 -0.08 7.70
CA LEU A 37 4.18 -0.66 6.56
C LEU A 37 4.12 -2.20 6.58
N TYR A 38 5.01 -2.84 7.34
CA TYR A 38 5.09 -4.29 7.48
C TYR A 38 4.89 -4.69 8.94
N LEU A 39 4.13 -5.75 9.15
CA LEU A 39 3.96 -6.42 10.43
C LEU A 39 4.97 -7.56 10.54
N ASP A 40 5.64 -7.63 11.68
CA ASP A 40 6.49 -8.77 12.02
C ASP A 40 5.64 -9.85 12.71
N PRO A 41 5.45 -11.03 12.08
CA PRO A 41 4.63 -12.09 12.66
C PRO A 41 5.24 -12.73 13.90
N LEU A 42 6.55 -12.59 14.13
CA LEU A 42 7.23 -13.13 15.31
C LEU A 42 7.19 -12.12 16.47
N ALA A 43 7.34 -10.83 16.18
CA ALA A 43 7.28 -9.78 17.20
C ALA A 43 5.85 -9.45 17.64
N ASP A 44 4.87 -9.46 16.72
CA ASP A 44 3.45 -9.21 17.01
C ASP A 44 2.53 -10.21 16.29
N PRO A 45 2.47 -11.47 16.78
CA PRO A 45 1.67 -12.52 16.15
C PRO A 45 0.17 -12.21 16.18
N GLY A 46 -0.31 -11.47 17.19
CA GLY A 46 -1.71 -11.08 17.31
C GLY A 46 -2.13 -10.11 16.22
N ALA A 47 -1.36 -9.03 16.02
CA ALA A 47 -1.60 -8.09 14.93
C ALA A 47 -1.45 -8.76 13.56
N PHE A 48 -0.48 -9.65 13.40
CA PHE A 48 -0.32 -10.40 12.16
C PHE A 48 -1.53 -11.29 11.85
N LEU A 49 -2.04 -12.06 12.82
CA LEU A 49 -3.24 -12.88 12.63
C LEU A 49 -4.47 -12.02 12.29
N ALA A 50 -4.63 -10.87 12.95
CA ALA A 50 -5.68 -9.91 12.61
C ALA A 50 -5.52 -9.38 11.16
N SER A 51 -4.28 -9.16 10.71
CA SER A 51 -3.98 -8.77 9.33
C SER A 51 -4.27 -9.88 8.33
N VAL A 52 -4.00 -11.14 8.65
CA VAL A 52 -4.38 -12.29 7.80
C VAL A 52 -5.89 -12.33 7.58
N VAL A 53 -6.69 -12.10 8.61
CA VAL A 53 -8.16 -12.03 8.50
C VAL A 53 -8.62 -10.82 7.70
N ARG A 54 -7.92 -9.68 7.81
CA ARG A 54 -8.27 -8.44 7.10
C ARG A 54 -7.89 -8.49 5.62
N GLN A 55 -6.65 -8.88 5.31
CA GLN A 55 -6.05 -8.82 3.97
C GLN A 55 -6.27 -10.09 3.17
N GLY A 56 -6.22 -11.26 3.81
CA GLY A 56 -6.32 -12.56 3.14
C GLY A 56 -7.55 -12.70 2.24
N PRO A 57 -8.76 -12.31 2.70
CA PRO A 57 -9.95 -12.39 1.87
C PRO A 57 -9.88 -11.48 0.63
N ILE A 58 -9.41 -10.25 0.80
CA ILE A 58 -9.25 -9.28 -0.29
C ILE A 58 -8.26 -9.80 -1.33
N LEU A 59 -7.10 -10.28 -0.89
CA LEU A 59 -6.07 -10.83 -1.75
C LEU A 59 -6.55 -12.06 -2.52
N LEU A 60 -7.32 -12.95 -1.89
CA LEU A 60 -7.92 -14.10 -2.56
C LEU A 60 -9.02 -13.70 -3.54
N LEU A 61 -9.83 -12.69 -3.22
CA LEU A 61 -10.80 -12.13 -4.17
C LEU A 61 -10.06 -11.58 -5.41
N ALA A 62 -9.05 -10.74 -5.21
CA ALA A 62 -8.26 -10.15 -6.30
C ALA A 62 -7.50 -11.20 -7.14
N GLN A 63 -7.07 -12.30 -6.52
CA GLN A 63 -6.42 -13.39 -7.23
C GLN A 63 -7.35 -14.12 -8.22
N TRP A 64 -8.61 -14.31 -7.85
CA TRP A 64 -9.56 -15.15 -8.58
C TRP A 64 -10.61 -14.36 -9.37
N ALA A 65 -10.78 -13.09 -9.06
CA ALA A 65 -11.85 -12.27 -9.59
C ALA A 65 -11.47 -10.78 -9.58
N ILE A 66 -12.48 -9.96 -9.83
CA ILE A 66 -12.43 -8.51 -9.71
C ILE A 66 -13.19 -8.09 -8.43
N PRO A 67 -12.86 -6.93 -7.84
CA PRO A 67 -11.84 -5.98 -8.28
C PRO A 67 -10.41 -6.30 -7.76
N PRO A 68 -9.37 -5.62 -8.29
CA PRO A 68 -7.99 -5.68 -7.79
C PRO A 68 -7.86 -5.35 -6.29
N ALA A 69 -6.82 -5.84 -5.64
CA ALA A 69 -6.59 -5.64 -4.21
C ALA A 69 -6.38 -4.16 -3.86
N GLU A 70 -5.80 -3.37 -4.78
CA GLU A 70 -5.55 -1.94 -4.57
C GLU A 70 -6.83 -1.12 -4.39
N THR A 71 -8.00 -1.64 -4.78
CA THR A 71 -9.28 -0.95 -4.54
C THR A 71 -9.55 -0.72 -3.05
N THR A 72 -8.93 -1.50 -2.15
CA THR A 72 -8.99 -1.23 -0.71
C THR A 72 -8.38 0.11 -0.31
N MET A 73 -7.40 0.61 -1.07
CA MET A 73 -6.81 1.93 -0.81
C MET A 73 -7.83 3.06 -1.00
N TRP A 74 -8.88 2.84 -1.78
CA TRP A 74 -9.90 3.87 -2.01
C TRP A 74 -10.81 4.00 -0.79
N PHE A 75 -10.99 2.91 -0.03
CA PHE A 75 -11.86 2.87 1.16
C PHE A 75 -11.16 3.30 2.45
N GLN A 76 -9.91 3.80 2.39
CA GLN A 76 -9.17 4.23 3.58
C GLN A 76 -9.68 5.57 4.15
N PHE A 77 -10.35 6.39 3.31
CA PHE A 77 -10.96 7.64 3.75
C PHE A 77 -12.17 7.39 4.64
N LYS A 78 -12.28 8.15 5.74
CA LYS A 78 -13.34 7.99 6.76
C LYS A 78 -14.75 7.93 6.17
N GLU A 79 -15.02 8.73 5.13
CA GLU A 79 -16.31 8.77 4.43
C GLU A 79 -16.63 7.47 3.66
N MET A 80 -15.61 6.69 3.31
CA MET A 80 -15.71 5.47 2.51
C MET A 80 -15.54 4.18 3.32
N HIS A 81 -15.36 4.26 4.65
CA HIS A 81 -15.14 3.09 5.52
C HIS A 81 -16.28 2.06 5.42
N PHE A 82 -17.53 2.51 5.27
CA PHE A 82 -18.67 1.64 5.03
C PHE A 82 -18.47 0.73 3.79
N TRP A 83 -18.00 1.30 2.69
CA TRP A 83 -17.73 0.55 1.46
C TRP A 83 -16.56 -0.42 1.60
N GLY A 84 -15.57 -0.09 2.44
CA GLY A 84 -14.51 -1.01 2.83
C GLY A 84 -15.04 -2.27 3.51
N HIS A 85 -16.00 -2.13 4.43
CA HIS A 85 -16.65 -3.28 5.08
C HIS A 85 -17.48 -4.12 4.10
N VAL A 86 -18.24 -3.47 3.21
CA VAL A 86 -19.01 -4.16 2.16
C VAL A 86 -18.08 -4.95 1.25
N HIS A 87 -16.95 -4.35 0.84
CA HIS A 87 -15.96 -5.01 -0.01
C HIS A 87 -15.33 -6.24 0.67
N TRP A 88 -14.99 -6.13 1.96
CA TRP A 88 -14.49 -7.27 2.74
C TRP A 88 -15.53 -8.39 2.89
N LEU A 89 -16.80 -8.06 3.16
CA LEU A 89 -17.88 -9.04 3.22
C LEU A 89 -18.11 -9.73 1.87
N ALA A 90 -18.04 -8.99 0.77
CA ALA A 90 -18.12 -9.54 -0.58
C ALA A 90 -16.97 -10.52 -0.87
N ALA A 91 -15.75 -10.19 -0.45
CA ALA A 91 -14.59 -11.07 -0.58
C ALA A 91 -14.78 -12.37 0.21
N MET A 92 -15.27 -12.30 1.45
CA MET A 92 -15.58 -13.47 2.26
C MET A 92 -16.67 -14.34 1.63
N ALA A 93 -17.75 -13.73 1.15
CA ALA A 93 -18.83 -14.43 0.45
C ALA A 93 -18.32 -15.14 -0.81
N PHE A 94 -17.49 -14.47 -1.60
CA PHE A 94 -16.86 -15.04 -2.78
C PHE A 94 -16.00 -16.26 -2.44
N ILE A 95 -15.16 -16.18 -1.41
CA ILE A 95 -14.31 -17.30 -0.97
C ILE A 95 -15.16 -18.47 -0.49
N ALA A 96 -16.28 -18.21 0.21
CA ALA A 96 -17.20 -19.26 0.63
C ALA A 96 -17.80 -19.98 -0.58
N VAL A 97 -18.28 -19.24 -1.58
CA VAL A 97 -18.82 -19.79 -2.83
C VAL A 97 -17.77 -20.58 -3.59
N LEU A 98 -16.56 -20.02 -3.76
CA LEU A 98 -15.44 -20.69 -4.42
C LEU A 98 -15.04 -21.98 -3.68
N SER A 99 -15.01 -21.95 -2.35
CA SER A 99 -14.70 -23.13 -1.54
C SER A 99 -15.75 -24.24 -1.70
N VAL A 100 -17.03 -23.88 -1.72
CA VAL A 100 -18.12 -24.84 -2.00
C VAL A 100 -17.98 -25.41 -3.41
N LEU A 101 -17.67 -24.57 -4.40
CA LEU A 101 -17.44 -24.95 -5.80
C LEU A 101 -16.28 -25.96 -5.94
N LEU A 102 -15.16 -25.71 -5.26
CA LEU A 102 -13.95 -26.50 -5.39
C LEU A 102 -13.92 -27.74 -4.48
N ARG A 103 -14.73 -27.79 -3.41
CA ARG A 103 -14.72 -28.86 -2.40
C ARG A 103 -14.79 -30.29 -2.96
N PRO A 104 -15.75 -30.67 -3.83
CA PRO A 104 -15.83 -32.05 -4.30
C PRO A 104 -14.63 -32.43 -5.17
N PHE A 105 -14.11 -31.47 -5.92
CA PHE A 105 -12.93 -31.64 -6.75
C PHE A 105 -11.65 -31.82 -5.90
N LEU A 106 -11.44 -30.96 -4.90
CA LEU A 106 -10.31 -31.05 -3.97
C LEU A 106 -10.29 -32.35 -3.15
N ARG A 107 -11.46 -32.98 -2.92
CA ARG A 107 -11.52 -34.29 -2.26
C ARG A 107 -10.96 -35.43 -3.11
N VAL A 108 -11.10 -35.33 -4.44
CA VAL A 108 -10.72 -36.42 -5.36
C VAL A 108 -9.32 -36.22 -5.94
N ASP A 109 -8.90 -34.98 -6.19
CA ASP A 109 -7.63 -34.69 -6.86
C ASP A 109 -6.53 -34.23 -5.88
N ARG A 110 -5.51 -35.09 -5.70
CA ARG A 110 -4.35 -34.80 -4.83
C ARG A 110 -3.46 -33.66 -5.36
N ILE A 111 -3.37 -33.50 -6.68
CA ILE A 111 -2.56 -32.45 -7.32
C ILE A 111 -3.27 -31.11 -7.12
N ALA A 112 -4.60 -31.09 -7.22
CA ALA A 112 -5.38 -29.90 -6.90
C ALA A 112 -5.18 -29.46 -5.44
N ARG A 113 -5.15 -30.41 -4.48
CA ARG A 113 -4.85 -30.09 -3.08
C ARG A 113 -3.45 -29.51 -2.89
N PHE A 114 -2.45 -30.05 -3.59
CA PHE A 114 -1.09 -29.51 -3.55
C PHE A 114 -1.07 -28.03 -3.99
N TRP A 115 -1.68 -27.72 -5.14
CA TRP A 115 -1.73 -26.34 -5.64
C TRP A 115 -2.56 -25.40 -4.75
N ALA A 116 -3.70 -25.86 -4.24
CA ALA A 116 -4.52 -25.09 -3.30
C ALA A 116 -3.78 -24.80 -1.99
N LEU A 117 -3.08 -25.80 -1.44
CA LEU A 117 -2.28 -25.62 -0.23
C LEU A 117 -1.11 -24.66 -0.49
N GLY A 118 -0.40 -24.82 -1.61
CA GLY A 118 0.67 -23.91 -2.01
C GLY A 118 0.19 -22.46 -2.12
N MET A 119 -0.94 -22.23 -2.79
CA MET A 119 -1.58 -20.91 -2.89
C MET A 119 -1.86 -20.30 -1.51
N LEU A 120 -2.49 -21.08 -0.61
CA LEU A 120 -2.86 -20.61 0.72
C LEU A 120 -1.64 -20.36 1.63
N LEU A 121 -0.61 -21.20 1.54
CA LEU A 121 0.63 -20.98 2.29
C LEU A 121 1.40 -19.77 1.79
N SER A 122 1.44 -19.54 0.47
CA SER A 122 2.04 -18.33 -0.13
C SER A 122 1.28 -17.05 0.20
N LEU A 123 -0.01 -17.13 0.55
CA LEU A 123 -0.82 -15.99 0.96
C LEU A 123 -0.41 -15.46 2.34
N LEU A 124 0.03 -16.33 3.26
CA LEU A 124 0.27 -15.95 4.66
C LEU A 124 1.34 -14.85 4.80
N PRO A 125 2.55 -14.96 4.22
CA PRO A 125 3.59 -13.94 4.42
C PRO A 125 3.17 -12.57 3.86
N ILE A 126 2.45 -12.54 2.74
CA ILE A 126 2.05 -11.28 2.10
C ILE A 126 0.92 -10.55 2.84
N CYS A 127 0.26 -11.20 3.80
CA CYS A 127 -0.70 -10.55 4.69
C CYS A 127 -0.03 -9.65 5.74
N ALA A 128 1.29 -9.63 5.83
CA ALA A 128 2.05 -8.74 6.71
C ALA A 128 2.00 -7.27 6.28
N THR A 129 1.42 -6.93 5.12
CA THR A 129 1.39 -5.56 4.61
C THR A 129 0.06 -5.23 3.93
N ALA A 130 -0.05 -4.03 3.35
CA ALA A 130 -1.22 -3.60 2.61
C ALA A 130 -1.48 -4.49 1.38
N ALA A 131 -2.74 -4.88 1.17
CA ALA A 131 -3.14 -5.71 0.04
C ALA A 131 -2.89 -5.00 -1.30
N THR A 132 -2.03 -5.59 -2.13
CA THR A 132 -1.70 -5.12 -3.48
C THR A 132 -1.46 -6.32 -4.39
N ASP A 133 -1.85 -6.22 -5.66
CA ASP A 133 -1.77 -7.32 -6.62
C ASP A 133 -0.33 -7.72 -6.93
N ARG A 134 0.62 -6.79 -6.79
CA ARG A 134 2.06 -7.08 -6.95
C ARG A 134 2.58 -8.16 -6.00
N LEU A 135 1.88 -8.42 -4.89
CA LEU A 135 2.24 -9.47 -3.92
C LEU A 135 1.75 -10.86 -4.36
N LEU A 136 0.82 -10.93 -5.31
CA LEU A 136 0.11 -12.16 -5.67
C LEU A 136 0.91 -13.09 -6.59
N LEU A 137 2.17 -12.80 -6.93
CA LEU A 137 2.93 -13.62 -7.88
C LEU A 137 2.96 -15.12 -7.50
N PHE A 138 3.33 -15.44 -6.25
CA PHE A 138 3.41 -16.84 -5.79
C PHE A 138 2.03 -17.45 -5.49
N VAL A 139 1.10 -16.64 -4.98
CA VAL A 139 -0.30 -17.04 -4.80
C VAL A 139 -0.90 -17.43 -6.17
N GLY A 140 -0.60 -16.64 -7.20
CA GLY A 140 -1.02 -16.81 -8.58
C GLY A 140 -0.46 -18.08 -9.19
N LEU A 141 0.79 -18.45 -8.90
CA LEU A 141 1.35 -19.73 -9.35
C LEU A 141 0.53 -20.92 -8.82
N GLY A 142 0.14 -20.87 -7.54
CA GLY A 142 -0.76 -21.85 -6.94
C GLY A 142 -2.15 -21.83 -7.58
N ALA A 143 -2.73 -20.65 -7.79
CA ALA A 143 -4.03 -20.47 -8.41
C ALA A 143 -4.07 -20.99 -9.86
N MET A 144 -3.02 -20.75 -10.65
CA MET A 144 -2.89 -21.23 -12.03
C MET A 144 -2.89 -22.77 -12.09
N GLY A 145 -2.10 -23.41 -11.23
CA GLY A 145 -2.08 -24.88 -11.13
C GLY A 145 -3.44 -25.45 -10.72
N LEU A 146 -4.12 -24.80 -9.77
CA LEU A 146 -5.45 -25.19 -9.33
C LEU A 146 -6.50 -25.01 -10.43
N LEU A 147 -6.47 -23.88 -11.14
CA LEU A 147 -7.36 -23.57 -12.25
C LEU A 147 -7.19 -24.57 -13.39
N ALA A 148 -5.95 -24.88 -13.79
CA ALA A 148 -5.68 -25.86 -14.85
C ALA A 148 -6.29 -27.24 -14.50
N ARG A 149 -6.14 -27.70 -13.25
CA ARG A 149 -6.75 -28.94 -12.78
C ARG A 149 -8.28 -28.86 -12.73
N PHE A 150 -8.83 -27.71 -12.34
CA PHE A 150 -10.28 -27.47 -12.35
C PHE A 150 -10.87 -27.54 -13.76
N LEU A 151 -10.21 -26.97 -14.77
CA LEU A 151 -10.65 -27.04 -16.17
C LEU A 151 -10.70 -28.49 -16.69
N VAL A 152 -9.70 -29.31 -16.34
CA VAL A 152 -9.71 -30.74 -16.67
C VAL A 152 -10.87 -31.47 -15.99
N PHE A 153 -11.14 -31.15 -14.72
CA PHE A 153 -12.27 -31.70 -13.98
C PHE A 153 -13.63 -31.30 -14.58
N ALA A 154 -13.80 -30.02 -14.92
CA ALA A 154 -15.00 -29.49 -15.55
C ALA A 154 -15.26 -30.15 -16.92
N HIS A 155 -14.21 -30.33 -17.73
CA HIS A 155 -14.31 -31.02 -19.02
C HIS A 155 -14.81 -32.47 -18.88
N ARG A 156 -14.30 -33.22 -17.89
CA ARG A 156 -14.75 -34.60 -17.62
C ARG A 156 -16.21 -34.64 -17.19
N ILE A 157 -16.63 -33.74 -16.30
CA ILE A 157 -18.04 -33.66 -15.88
C ILE A 157 -18.96 -33.35 -17.06
N GLY A 158 -18.57 -32.43 -17.94
CA GLY A 158 -19.34 -32.10 -19.14
C GLY A 158 -19.50 -33.30 -20.08
N LYS A 159 -18.48 -34.16 -20.17
CA LYS A 159 -18.51 -35.37 -20.99
C LYS A 159 -19.35 -36.50 -20.37
N ASP A 160 -19.19 -36.74 -19.08
CA ASP A 160 -19.75 -37.93 -18.41
C ASP A 160 -21.20 -37.71 -17.90
N ARG A 161 -21.61 -36.45 -17.68
CA ARG A 161 -22.94 -36.09 -17.15
C ARG A 161 -23.49 -34.82 -17.82
N PRO A 162 -23.98 -34.92 -19.07
CA PRO A 162 -24.52 -33.75 -19.76
C PRO A 162 -25.75 -33.17 -19.04
N GLY A 163 -25.57 -32.01 -18.40
CA GLY A 163 -26.59 -30.98 -18.19
C GLY A 163 -27.74 -31.20 -17.18
N HIS A 164 -27.85 -32.34 -16.50
CA HIS A 164 -29.00 -32.62 -15.63
C HIS A 164 -28.65 -32.40 -14.14
N GLY A 165 -28.77 -31.15 -13.67
CA GLY A 165 -28.61 -30.76 -12.27
C GLY A 165 -28.01 -29.36 -12.08
N ALA A 166 -28.25 -28.73 -10.92
CA ALA A 166 -27.73 -27.40 -10.61
C ALA A 166 -26.19 -27.36 -10.54
N TRP A 167 -25.57 -28.45 -10.08
CA TRP A 167 -24.12 -28.52 -9.87
C TRP A 167 -23.28 -28.56 -11.16
N PRO A 168 -23.54 -29.45 -12.15
CA PRO A 168 -22.84 -29.39 -13.43
C PRO A 168 -23.01 -28.05 -14.16
N ARG A 169 -24.17 -27.40 -14.03
CA ARG A 169 -24.39 -26.04 -14.57
C ARG A 169 -23.54 -25.00 -13.87
N ALA A 170 -23.45 -25.05 -12.53
CA ALA A 170 -22.57 -24.16 -11.78
C ALA A 170 -21.11 -24.33 -12.22
N ILE A 171 -20.61 -25.57 -12.37
CA ILE A 171 -19.26 -25.84 -12.88
C ILE A 171 -19.05 -25.25 -14.27
N LEU A 172 -20.01 -25.44 -15.20
CA LEU A 172 -19.93 -24.89 -16.55
C LEU A 172 -19.87 -23.36 -16.54
N LEU A 173 -20.78 -22.71 -15.81
CA LEU A 173 -20.83 -21.26 -15.69
C LEU A 173 -19.54 -20.71 -15.07
N SER A 174 -19.07 -21.31 -13.97
CA SER A 174 -17.79 -20.92 -13.36
C SER A 174 -16.61 -21.14 -14.30
N THR A 175 -16.61 -22.19 -15.11
CA THR A 175 -15.57 -22.44 -16.11
C THR A 175 -15.54 -21.34 -17.17
N ILE A 176 -16.71 -20.96 -17.71
CA ILE A 176 -16.83 -19.87 -18.69
C ILE A 176 -16.33 -18.56 -18.09
N VAL A 177 -16.78 -18.23 -16.87
CA VAL A 177 -16.37 -17.01 -16.17
C VAL A 177 -14.86 -17.00 -15.91
N LEU A 178 -14.28 -18.09 -15.39
CA LEU A 178 -12.84 -18.16 -15.09
C LEU A 178 -11.99 -18.11 -16.36
N ILE A 179 -12.43 -18.71 -17.47
CA ILE A 179 -11.76 -18.58 -18.77
C ILE A 179 -11.81 -17.12 -19.24
N GLY A 180 -12.99 -16.50 -19.21
CA GLY A 180 -13.14 -15.09 -19.58
C GLY A 180 -12.28 -14.16 -18.73
N LEU A 181 -12.24 -14.37 -17.42
CA LEU A 181 -11.43 -13.57 -16.50
C LEU A 181 -9.94 -13.80 -16.68
N HIS A 182 -9.46 -15.04 -16.70
CA HIS A 182 -8.02 -15.33 -16.61
C HIS A 182 -7.32 -15.50 -17.96
N LEU A 183 -8.03 -15.91 -19.02
CA LEU A 183 -7.44 -16.09 -20.35
C LEU A 183 -7.72 -14.94 -21.31
N VAL A 184 -8.71 -14.07 -21.01
CA VAL A 184 -9.05 -12.92 -21.86
C VAL A 184 -8.84 -11.61 -21.11
N LEU A 185 -9.57 -11.39 -20.01
CA LEU A 185 -9.54 -10.09 -19.31
C LEU A 185 -8.20 -9.84 -18.62
N ALA A 186 -7.61 -10.83 -17.95
CA ALA A 186 -6.37 -10.66 -17.20
C ALA A 186 -5.16 -10.33 -18.09
N PRO A 187 -4.92 -10.98 -19.25
CA PRO A 187 -3.84 -10.57 -20.17
C PRO A 187 -4.01 -9.15 -20.70
N VAL A 188 -5.24 -8.75 -21.03
CA VAL A 188 -5.53 -7.37 -21.49
C VAL A 188 -5.31 -6.37 -20.37
N ALA A 189 -5.82 -6.67 -19.17
CA ALA A 189 -5.62 -5.84 -17.98
C ALA A 189 -4.13 -5.75 -17.60
N LEU A 190 -3.36 -6.83 -17.75
CA LEU A 190 -1.92 -6.84 -17.52
C LEU A 190 -1.22 -5.85 -18.45
N PHE A 191 -1.50 -5.88 -19.76
CA PHE A 191 -0.91 -4.94 -20.71
C PHE A 191 -1.19 -3.48 -20.32
N VAL A 192 -2.47 -3.17 -20.01
CA VAL A 192 -2.88 -1.81 -19.62
C VAL A 192 -2.22 -1.38 -18.31
N ARG A 193 -2.26 -2.22 -17.27
CA ARG A 193 -1.72 -1.91 -15.94
C ARG A 193 -0.20 -1.85 -15.91
N SER A 194 0.49 -2.65 -16.73
CA SER A 194 1.95 -2.57 -16.87
C SER A 194 2.38 -1.30 -17.61
N ALA A 195 1.61 -0.84 -18.59
CA ALA A 195 1.88 0.42 -19.29
C ALA A 195 1.57 1.66 -18.44
N MET A 196 0.61 1.55 -17.51
CA MET A 196 0.07 2.66 -16.72
C MET A 196 -0.15 2.24 -15.25
N PRO A 197 0.93 1.95 -14.48
CA PRO A 197 0.82 1.39 -13.13
C PRO A 197 0.15 2.33 -12.10
N PHE A 198 0.18 3.64 -12.35
CA PHE A 198 -0.46 4.66 -11.53
C PHE A 198 -1.55 5.42 -12.30
N GLY A 199 -2.11 4.80 -13.36
CA GLY A 199 -3.06 5.45 -14.26
C GLY A 199 -2.38 6.16 -15.44
N PRO A 200 -3.15 6.95 -16.22
CA PRO A 200 -2.64 7.64 -17.39
C PRO A 200 -1.48 8.58 -17.02
N LYS A 201 -0.40 8.59 -17.82
CA LYS A 201 0.82 9.37 -17.53
C LYS A 201 0.56 10.84 -17.19
N GLY A 202 -0.38 11.48 -17.91
CA GLY A 202 -0.74 12.87 -17.68
C GLY A 202 -1.26 13.15 -16.26
N TYR A 203 -1.81 12.17 -15.55
CA TYR A 203 -2.19 12.33 -14.14
C TYR A 203 -0.96 12.44 -13.24
N LEU A 204 0.08 11.62 -13.48
CA LEU A 204 1.33 11.67 -12.71
C LEU A 204 2.06 13.00 -12.89
N ASP A 205 2.04 13.56 -14.11
CA ASP A 205 2.71 14.82 -14.41
C ASP A 205 2.20 15.98 -13.54
N HIS A 206 0.92 15.95 -13.15
CA HIS A 206 0.34 16.93 -12.24
C HIS A 206 0.94 16.83 -10.84
N TYR A 207 1.27 15.62 -10.38
CA TYR A 207 1.88 15.37 -9.07
C TYR A 207 3.40 15.59 -9.03
N LEU A 208 4.03 15.93 -10.16
CA LEU A 208 5.43 16.33 -10.19
C LEU A 208 5.56 17.78 -9.75
N VAL A 209 6.53 18.04 -8.86
CA VAL A 209 6.84 19.41 -8.45
C VAL A 209 7.52 20.11 -9.63
N THR A 210 6.74 20.94 -10.32
CA THR A 210 7.19 21.80 -11.40
C THR A 210 7.42 23.21 -10.87
N VAL A 211 8.42 23.90 -11.42
CA VAL A 211 8.81 25.24 -10.96
C VAL A 211 9.02 26.15 -12.18
N PRO A 212 8.49 27.39 -12.21
CA PRO A 212 8.58 28.27 -13.38
C PRO A 212 10.00 28.69 -13.80
N ASP A 213 10.95 28.72 -12.86
CA ASP A 213 12.35 29.10 -13.10
C ASP A 213 13.27 27.98 -12.62
N GLU A 214 13.52 27.02 -13.50
CA GLU A 214 14.23 25.79 -13.13
C GLU A 214 15.73 26.02 -12.90
N ALA A 215 16.36 26.98 -13.58
CA ALA A 215 17.81 27.17 -13.48
C ALA A 215 18.26 27.65 -12.10
N SER A 216 17.48 28.52 -11.45
CA SER A 216 17.84 29.06 -10.13
C SER A 216 17.69 28.04 -9.00
N ILE A 217 17.00 26.92 -9.24
CA ILE A 217 16.60 26.01 -8.17
C ILE A 217 17.78 25.26 -7.55
N VAL A 218 18.88 25.10 -8.30
CA VAL A 218 20.06 24.32 -7.91
C VAL A 218 20.66 24.82 -6.59
N GLU A 219 20.60 26.13 -6.36
CA GLU A 219 21.15 26.77 -5.16
C GLU A 219 20.08 26.99 -4.06
N GLN A 220 18.85 26.53 -4.28
CA GLN A 220 17.70 26.78 -3.42
C GLN A 220 17.19 25.51 -2.75
N ASP A 221 16.68 25.67 -1.52
CA ASP A 221 15.90 24.65 -0.84
C ASP A 221 14.44 24.78 -1.26
N LEU A 222 13.90 23.74 -1.89
CA LEU A 222 12.51 23.68 -2.32
C LEU A 222 11.65 23.19 -1.15
N VAL A 223 10.85 24.08 -0.59
CA VAL A 223 9.96 23.81 0.54
C VAL A 223 8.54 23.63 0.04
N VAL A 224 8.03 22.40 0.16
CA VAL A 224 6.70 22.01 -0.29
C VAL A 224 5.77 21.84 0.91
N ILE A 225 4.65 22.55 0.85
CA ILE A 225 3.57 22.49 1.83
C ILE A 225 2.34 21.87 1.16
N ASN A 226 1.51 21.17 1.95
CA ASN A 226 0.21 20.68 1.52
C ASN A 226 0.30 19.69 0.34
N ALA A 227 1.38 18.91 0.22
CA ALA A 227 1.52 17.95 -0.86
C ALA A 227 0.42 16.88 -0.78
N PRO A 228 -0.20 16.45 -1.91
CA PRO A 228 -1.25 15.44 -1.91
C PRO A 228 -0.72 14.06 -1.51
N SER A 229 0.54 13.80 -1.81
CA SER A 229 1.26 12.62 -1.38
C SER A 229 2.72 12.97 -1.11
N THR A 230 3.16 12.78 0.13
CA THR A 230 4.57 12.87 0.52
C THR A 230 5.40 11.91 -0.32
N PHE A 231 4.89 10.69 -0.54
CA PHE A 231 5.57 9.66 -1.33
C PHE A 231 5.81 10.09 -2.78
N GLY A 232 4.80 10.68 -3.45
CA GLY A 232 4.95 11.18 -4.82
C GLY A 232 6.00 12.30 -4.91
N THR A 233 5.94 13.22 -3.96
CA THR A 233 6.86 14.37 -3.90
C THR A 233 8.32 13.92 -3.73
N LEU A 234 8.59 12.85 -2.99
CA LEU A 234 9.94 12.33 -2.78
C LEU A 234 10.64 11.80 -4.05
N TYR A 235 9.90 11.42 -5.09
CA TYR A 235 10.52 11.03 -6.36
C TYR A 235 10.98 12.21 -7.20
N THR A 236 10.62 13.44 -6.83
CA THR A 236 10.96 14.65 -7.60
C THR A 236 12.44 14.72 -7.98
N PRO A 237 13.43 14.55 -7.06
CA PRO A 237 14.84 14.66 -7.45
C PRO A 237 15.25 13.61 -8.48
N VAL A 238 14.78 12.37 -8.33
CA VAL A 238 15.11 11.27 -9.25
C VAL A 238 14.48 11.47 -10.62
N ILE A 239 13.23 11.94 -10.67
CA ILE A 239 12.53 12.22 -11.92
C ILE A 239 13.18 13.40 -12.64
N ARG A 240 13.61 14.42 -11.91
CA ARG A 240 14.35 15.57 -12.46
C ARG A 240 15.70 15.14 -13.02
N ASP A 241 16.45 14.30 -12.31
CA ASP A 241 17.72 13.73 -12.77
C ASP A 241 17.55 12.94 -14.08
N LEU A 242 16.55 12.07 -14.16
CA LEU A 242 16.24 11.28 -15.37
C LEU A 242 15.83 12.14 -16.58
N ALA A 243 15.32 13.35 -16.33
CA ALA A 243 14.89 14.29 -17.35
C ALA A 243 15.96 15.36 -17.68
N ASP A 244 17.17 15.24 -17.12
CA ASP A 244 18.24 16.25 -17.19
C ASP A 244 17.78 17.64 -16.73
N TRP A 245 16.84 17.70 -15.77
CA TRP A 245 16.32 18.94 -15.19
C TRP A 245 17.15 19.37 -13.98
N PRO A 246 17.28 20.68 -13.72
CA PRO A 246 17.96 21.18 -12.52
C PRO A 246 17.35 20.62 -11.23
N ILE A 247 18.17 20.06 -10.34
CA ILE A 247 17.75 19.46 -9.07
C ILE A 247 17.94 20.48 -7.93
N PRO A 248 16.96 20.69 -7.04
CA PRO A 248 17.12 21.61 -5.91
C PRO A 248 18.20 21.15 -4.93
N ARG A 249 18.83 22.10 -4.23
CA ARG A 249 19.82 21.81 -3.19
C ARG A 249 19.28 20.86 -2.13
N HIS A 250 18.06 21.13 -1.67
CA HIS A 250 17.29 20.23 -0.81
C HIS A 250 15.81 20.28 -1.18
N LEU A 251 15.12 19.14 -1.02
CA LEU A 251 13.66 19.07 -1.06
C LEU A 251 13.13 18.86 0.36
N ARG A 252 12.28 19.76 0.84
CA ARG A 252 11.67 19.72 2.18
C ARG A 252 10.16 19.64 2.04
N VAL A 253 9.55 18.50 2.39
CA VAL A 253 8.10 18.35 2.45
C VAL A 253 7.67 18.51 3.90
N LEU A 254 6.96 19.58 4.23
CA LEU A 254 6.67 19.89 5.63
C LEU A 254 5.54 19.03 6.19
N ALA A 255 4.50 18.76 5.41
CA ALA A 255 3.39 17.90 5.83
C ALA A 255 2.57 17.39 4.63
N PRO A 256 1.94 16.20 4.75
CA PRO A 256 0.89 15.78 3.82
C PRO A 256 -0.34 16.69 3.98
N GLY A 257 -0.91 17.11 2.85
CA GLY A 257 -2.04 18.05 2.81
C GLY A 257 -3.43 17.43 2.92
N CYS A 258 -3.54 16.10 3.03
CA CYS A 258 -4.82 15.41 2.96
C CYS A 258 -5.43 15.15 4.36
N PRO A 259 -6.66 15.61 4.66
CA PRO A 259 -7.59 16.39 3.81
C PRO A 259 -7.33 17.91 3.85
N GLY A 260 -6.54 18.38 4.81
CA GLY A 260 -6.13 19.76 4.94
C GLY A 260 -5.11 19.95 6.06
N LEU A 261 -4.56 21.15 6.15
CA LEU A 261 -3.67 21.56 7.23
C LEU A 261 -3.77 23.06 7.49
N THR A 262 -3.38 23.46 8.69
CA THR A 262 -3.19 24.86 9.07
C THR A 262 -1.70 25.18 9.16
N VAL A 263 -1.28 26.29 8.57
CA VAL A 263 0.08 26.85 8.72
C VAL A 263 -0.02 28.17 9.46
N TYR A 264 0.68 28.29 10.58
CA TYR A 264 0.78 29.51 11.36
C TYR A 264 2.22 30.02 11.32
N ARG A 265 2.42 31.31 11.04
CA ARG A 265 3.75 31.90 11.10
C ARG A 265 4.00 32.51 12.46
N LEU A 266 4.90 31.89 13.23
CA LEU A 266 5.23 32.32 14.57
C LEU A 266 6.13 33.56 14.57
N ASP A 267 7.17 33.56 13.73
CA ASP A 267 8.16 34.64 13.63
C ASP A 267 8.77 34.73 12.22
N GLU A 268 9.88 35.47 12.09
CA GLU A 268 10.60 35.68 10.83
C GLU A 268 11.15 34.39 10.21
N SER A 269 11.40 33.34 11.01
CA SER A 269 12.12 32.12 10.65
C SER A 269 11.35 30.82 10.98
N THR A 270 10.18 30.91 11.61
CA THR A 270 9.47 29.74 12.15
C THR A 270 8.04 29.62 11.65
N LEU A 271 7.69 28.44 11.13
CA LEU A 271 6.32 28.03 10.83
C LEU A 271 5.86 26.94 11.79
N VAL A 272 4.62 27.00 12.24
CA VAL A 272 3.94 25.93 12.96
C VAL A 272 2.93 25.30 12.00
N VAL A 273 3.02 23.98 11.82
CA VAL A 273 2.16 23.24 10.89
C VAL A 273 1.33 22.22 11.67
N ARG A 274 0.02 22.25 11.45
CA ARG A 274 -0.97 21.37 12.06
C ARG A 274 -1.84 20.72 10.98
N PRO A 275 -1.54 19.47 10.56
CA PRO A 275 -2.42 18.70 9.69
C PRO A 275 -3.71 18.29 10.42
N ASP A 276 -4.85 18.30 9.74
CA ASP A 276 -6.16 18.03 10.35
C ASP A 276 -6.27 16.63 10.99
N GLN A 277 -5.54 15.66 10.44
CA GLN A 277 -5.50 14.28 10.93
C GLN A 277 -4.18 13.94 11.64
N GLY A 278 -3.37 14.97 11.94
CA GLY A 278 -1.99 14.82 12.39
C GLY A 278 -1.05 14.27 11.31
N PHE A 279 0.24 14.26 11.61
CA PHE A 279 1.27 13.68 10.76
C PHE A 279 1.15 12.16 10.71
N GLY A 280 1.58 11.54 9.60
CA GLY A 280 1.63 10.08 9.50
C GLY A 280 0.26 9.40 9.36
N HIS A 281 -0.75 10.10 8.83
CA HIS A 281 -2.12 9.59 8.72
C HIS A 281 -2.30 8.64 7.53
N LEU A 282 -1.58 8.85 6.43
CA LEU A 282 -1.75 8.07 5.21
C LEU A 282 -1.00 6.74 5.32
N ILE A 283 -1.51 5.70 4.65
CA ILE A 283 -0.91 4.35 4.70
C ILE A 283 0.57 4.34 4.29
N LEU A 284 0.95 5.19 3.32
CA LEU A 284 2.34 5.29 2.85
C LEU A 284 3.24 6.08 3.81
N ASP A 285 2.70 6.87 4.74
CA ASP A 285 3.52 7.57 5.73
C ASP A 285 4.15 6.59 6.74
N ALA A 286 3.55 5.41 6.89
CA ALA A 286 4.12 4.32 7.70
C ALA A 286 5.48 3.83 7.17
N LEU A 287 5.90 4.24 5.96
CA LEU A 287 7.26 4.04 5.44
C LEU A 287 8.33 4.74 6.29
N PHE A 288 8.00 5.90 6.87
CA PHE A 288 8.99 6.73 7.57
C PHE A 288 9.12 6.40 9.05
N ARG A 289 8.08 5.84 9.66
CA ARG A 289 8.07 5.53 11.09
C ARG A 289 7.04 4.47 11.45
N ASN A 290 7.41 3.57 12.36
CA ASN A 290 6.47 2.63 12.97
C ASN A 290 5.88 3.15 14.28
N LYS A 291 4.76 2.55 14.71
CA LYS A 291 4.08 2.88 15.97
C LYS A 291 4.87 2.50 17.23
N ALA A 292 5.81 1.56 17.12
CA ALA A 292 6.65 1.16 18.25
C ALA A 292 7.70 2.22 18.63
N HIS A 293 7.94 3.22 17.77
CA HIS A 293 8.91 4.29 18.01
C HIS A 293 8.24 5.67 17.89
N PRO A 294 7.25 5.97 18.75
CA PRO A 294 6.53 7.23 18.68
C PRO A 294 7.46 8.42 18.94
N MET A 295 7.07 9.58 18.43
CA MET A 295 7.70 10.85 18.80
C MET A 295 7.14 11.35 20.13
N LYS A 296 7.79 12.35 20.74
CA LYS A 296 7.35 12.97 21.99
C LYS A 296 7.29 14.48 21.85
N VAL A 297 6.42 15.13 22.61
CA VAL A 297 6.40 16.60 22.72
C VAL A 297 7.77 17.10 23.20
N GLY A 298 8.24 18.19 22.59
CA GLY A 298 9.58 18.77 22.82
C GLY A 298 10.72 18.01 22.13
N GLN A 299 10.44 16.88 21.46
CA GLN A 299 11.46 16.19 20.68
C GLN A 299 11.85 17.04 19.48
N GLN A 300 13.16 17.22 19.28
CA GLN A 300 13.72 17.92 18.14
C GLN A 300 14.31 16.95 17.11
N VAL A 301 14.11 17.28 15.84
CA VAL A 301 14.73 16.63 14.69
C VAL A 301 15.54 17.70 13.96
N GLU A 302 16.86 17.56 14.03
CA GLU A 302 17.79 18.47 13.36
C GLU A 302 18.03 18.01 11.92
N LEU A 303 17.86 18.94 10.98
CA LEU A 303 18.14 18.77 9.57
C LEU A 303 19.06 19.90 9.10
N THR A 304 19.74 19.71 7.97
CA THR A 304 20.56 20.79 7.38
C THR A 304 19.72 22.04 7.12
N GLY A 305 20.00 23.13 7.85
CA GLY A 305 19.33 24.42 7.68
C GLY A 305 17.92 24.52 8.28
N MET A 306 17.43 23.50 8.98
CA MET A 306 16.08 23.50 9.59
C MET A 306 16.04 22.58 10.82
N THR A 307 15.39 23.04 11.89
CA THR A 307 15.09 22.21 13.06
C THR A 307 13.57 22.06 13.19
N VAL A 308 13.12 20.83 13.43
CA VAL A 308 11.71 20.52 13.65
C VAL A 308 11.48 20.16 15.11
N GLU A 309 10.53 20.78 15.79
CA GLU A 309 10.15 20.44 17.17
C GLU A 309 8.70 19.98 17.21
N ILE A 310 8.45 18.86 17.91
CA ILE A 310 7.10 18.32 18.08
C ILE A 310 6.38 19.07 19.19
N MET A 311 5.28 19.75 18.87
CA MET A 311 4.56 20.63 19.79
C MET A 311 3.38 19.93 20.45
N ALA A 312 2.73 19.01 19.74
CA ALA A 312 1.57 18.28 20.24
C ALA A 312 1.48 16.87 19.63
N MET A 313 0.78 15.98 20.32
CA MET A 313 0.51 14.60 19.89
C MET A 313 -1.00 14.38 19.70
N THR A 314 -1.36 13.49 18.78
CA THR A 314 -2.71 12.97 18.63
C THR A 314 -3.00 11.93 19.70
N ALA A 315 -4.27 11.54 19.85
CA ALA A 315 -4.67 10.46 20.77
C ALA A 315 -4.12 9.06 20.37
N ASP A 316 -3.62 8.90 19.14
CA ASP A 316 -3.05 7.67 18.62
C ASP A 316 -1.51 7.73 18.45
N ASP A 317 -0.84 8.54 19.28
CA ASP A 317 0.61 8.66 19.42
C ASP A 317 1.38 9.12 18.16
N ARG A 318 0.72 9.88 17.28
CA ARG A 318 1.35 10.57 16.14
C ARG A 318 1.52 12.05 16.45
N PRO A 319 2.50 12.76 15.84
CA PRO A 319 2.56 14.20 15.96
C PRO A 319 1.25 14.83 15.44
N ALA A 320 0.65 15.71 16.23
CA ALA A 320 -0.50 16.53 15.81
C ALA A 320 -0.03 17.89 15.28
N GLU A 321 1.06 18.41 15.82
CA GLU A 321 1.61 19.72 15.48
C GLU A 321 3.13 19.70 15.61
N ALA A 322 3.81 20.38 14.69
CA ALA A 322 5.24 20.58 14.73
C ALA A 322 5.62 22.01 14.33
N SER A 323 6.63 22.57 14.98
CA SER A 323 7.27 23.81 14.58
C SER A 323 8.48 23.51 13.70
N PHE A 324 8.67 24.32 12.66
CA PHE A 324 9.72 24.22 11.68
C PHE A 324 10.49 25.54 11.70
N ARG A 325 11.66 25.54 12.33
CA ARG A 325 12.54 26.70 12.45
C ARG A 325 13.65 26.60 11.40
N PHE A 326 13.71 27.57 10.51
CA PHE A 326 14.73 27.66 9.47
C PHE A 326 15.93 28.46 9.97
N ALA A 327 17.12 28.13 9.46
CA ALA A 327 18.36 28.84 9.82
C ALA A 327 18.44 30.27 9.23
N VAL A 328 17.55 30.60 8.28
CA VAL A 328 17.43 31.90 7.62
C VAL A 328 15.98 32.39 7.71
N PRO A 329 15.71 33.69 7.52
CA PRO A 329 14.34 34.21 7.39
C PRO A 329 13.56 33.48 6.30
N LEU A 330 12.25 33.30 6.48
CA LEU A 330 11.41 32.52 5.56
C LEU A 330 11.37 33.13 4.15
N GLU A 331 11.54 34.45 4.03
CA GLU A 331 11.63 35.19 2.75
C GLU A 331 13.02 35.19 2.12
N HIS A 332 14.02 34.56 2.76
CA HIS A 332 15.37 34.53 2.23
C HIS A 332 15.38 33.84 0.85
N GLY A 333 16.09 34.42 -0.12
CA GLY A 333 16.10 33.96 -1.52
C GLY A 333 16.66 32.53 -1.73
N SER A 334 17.23 31.91 -0.70
CA SER A 334 17.61 30.49 -0.72
C SER A 334 16.44 29.53 -0.49
N LEU A 335 15.29 30.01 -0.03
CA LEU A 335 14.10 29.19 0.21
C LEU A 335 13.08 29.46 -0.90
N ARG A 336 12.57 28.39 -1.53
CA ARG A 336 11.50 28.49 -2.52
C ARG A 336 10.28 27.73 -2.03
N TRP A 337 9.19 28.46 -1.81
CA TRP A 337 7.96 27.92 -1.21
C TRP A 337 6.94 27.52 -2.27
N LEU A 338 6.44 26.29 -2.17
CA LEU A 338 5.41 25.76 -3.03
C LEU A 338 4.27 25.15 -2.21
N GLN A 339 3.05 25.25 -2.74
CA GLN A 339 1.89 24.55 -2.23
C GLN A 339 1.19 23.78 -3.36
N TRP A 340 0.54 22.69 -3.00
CA TRP A 340 -0.44 22.08 -3.89
C TRP A 340 -1.74 22.89 -3.89
N LYS A 341 -2.21 23.28 -5.07
CA LYS A 341 -3.49 23.94 -5.27
C LYS A 341 -4.05 23.59 -6.65
N ASP A 342 -5.34 23.24 -6.70
CA ASP A 342 -6.11 23.02 -7.94
C ASP A 342 -5.46 22.07 -8.96
N GLY A 343 -4.78 21.02 -8.48
CA GLY A 343 -4.19 19.99 -9.36
C GLY A 343 -2.74 20.22 -9.75
N GLY A 344 -2.05 21.21 -9.19
CA GLY A 344 -0.63 21.40 -9.44
C GLY A 344 0.11 22.10 -8.29
N PHE A 345 1.42 22.22 -8.42
CA PHE A 345 2.25 22.98 -7.50
C PHE A 345 2.34 24.44 -7.96
N VAL A 346 2.02 25.36 -7.04
CA VAL A 346 2.08 26.81 -7.26
C VAL A 346 2.90 27.47 -6.16
N PRO A 347 3.46 28.67 -6.38
CA PRO A 347 4.11 29.44 -5.32
C PRO A 347 3.21 29.57 -4.08
N PHE A 348 3.78 29.33 -2.91
CA PHE A 348 3.10 29.53 -1.63
C PHE A 348 3.44 30.91 -1.08
N GLU A 349 2.41 31.73 -0.88
CA GLU A 349 2.52 33.01 -0.18
C GLU A 349 2.52 32.75 1.32
N LEU A 350 3.63 33.09 1.98
CA LEU A 350 3.76 32.97 3.42
C LEU A 350 2.73 33.88 4.12
N PRO A 351 2.02 33.40 5.16
CA PRO A 351 1.17 34.28 5.94
C PRO A 351 2.01 35.33 6.68
N SER A 352 1.39 36.46 7.00
CA SER A 352 2.01 37.47 7.86
C SER A 352 2.35 36.89 9.24
N ILE A 353 3.39 37.41 9.89
CA ILE A 353 3.76 37.00 11.26
C ILE A 353 2.54 37.16 12.18
N GLY A 354 2.30 36.14 13.01
CA GLY A 354 1.15 36.09 13.91
C GLY A 354 -0.17 35.68 13.25
N ASN A 355 -0.17 35.32 11.96
CA ASN A 355 -1.36 34.88 11.25
C ASN A 355 -1.26 33.41 10.81
N ALA A 356 -2.43 32.80 10.62
CA ALA A 356 -2.56 31.45 10.09
C ALA A 356 -3.23 31.48 8.70
N VAL A 357 -2.88 30.51 7.88
CA VAL A 357 -3.58 30.18 6.64
C VAL A 357 -3.99 28.70 6.68
N GLU A 358 -5.19 28.44 6.19
CA GLU A 358 -5.74 27.10 6.07
C GLU A 358 -5.61 26.63 4.62
N LEU A 359 -5.01 25.46 4.45
CA LEU A 359 -4.78 24.84 3.16
C LEU A 359 -5.61 23.58 3.05
N ARG A 360 -6.32 23.44 1.93
CA ARG A 360 -7.23 22.33 1.65
C ARG A 360 -6.83 21.66 0.35
N ILE A 361 -6.92 20.34 0.31
CA ILE A 361 -6.82 19.59 -0.93
C ILE A 361 -8.24 19.43 -1.49
N GLY A 362 -8.48 19.97 -2.68
CA GLY A 362 -9.74 19.80 -3.39
C GLY A 362 -10.05 18.31 -3.64
N ARG A 363 -11.32 17.93 -3.58
CA ARG A 363 -11.77 16.52 -3.73
C ARG A 363 -11.25 15.81 -4.99
N THR A 364 -10.90 16.55 -6.04
CA THR A 364 -10.37 16.03 -7.31
C THR A 364 -8.92 15.54 -7.25
N ALA A 365 -8.14 15.95 -6.25
CA ALA A 365 -6.74 15.53 -6.10
C ALA A 365 -6.55 14.19 -5.37
N LEU A 366 -7.66 13.50 -5.05
CA LEU A 366 -7.68 12.16 -4.46
C LEU A 366 -7.92 11.06 -5.50
N PHE A 367 -8.09 11.43 -6.77
CA PHE A 367 -8.53 10.53 -7.86
C PHE A 367 -7.53 10.49 -9.01
#